data_AF-A0A1E7IGJ9-F1
#
_entry.id   AF-A0A1E7IGJ9-F1
#
_cell.length_a   1.000
_cell.length_b   1.000
_cell.length_c   1.000
_cell.angle_alpha   90.00
_cell.angle_beta   90.00
_cell.angle_gamma   90.00
#
_symmetry.space_group_name_H-M   'P 1'
#
loop_
_entity.id
_entity.type
_entity.pdbx_description
1 polymer ?
#
loop_
_entity_poly.entity_id
_entity_poly.type
_entity_poly.pdbx_seq_one_letter_code
_entity_poly.pdbx_strand_id
1 'polypeptide(L)'
;MVYEQSTSLDLLLCKRCGGRCCQGSPGIWLDPQRFFDLFFAGKHLTVEQLTERLPELGLVMWGMSGIPLPAPLSLNSGCGFHTVDGCSLTVAERPCQCLALIPNQKTLDQPQGCQCQTPAESSREVGNQRWQDYWLTV
;
A
#
# COMPACT_ATOMS: atom_id res chain seq x y z
N MET A 1 -3.71 -7.73 16.35
CA MET A 1 -4.98 -7.72 15.59
C MET A 1 -4.71 -8.46 14.30
N VAL A 2 -5.34 -9.61 14.09
CA VAL A 2 -5.24 -10.33 12.83
C VAL A 2 -6.01 -9.49 11.81
N TYR A 3 -5.34 -8.96 10.79
CA TYR A 3 -6.02 -8.42 9.62
C TYR A 3 -6.70 -9.62 8.92
N GLU A 4 -7.90 -9.99 9.39
CA GLU A 4 -8.82 -10.84 8.64
C GLU A 4 -8.92 -10.27 7.23
N GLN A 5 -8.86 -11.14 6.22
CA GLN A 5 -8.98 -10.77 4.82
C GLN A 5 -10.13 -9.78 4.66
N SER A 6 -9.78 -8.50 4.51
CA SER A 6 -10.76 -7.43 4.44
C SER A 6 -11.67 -7.73 3.25
N THR A 7 -12.94 -7.99 3.53
CA THR A 7 -14.01 -8.23 2.55
C THR A 7 -14.28 -7.02 1.65
N SER A 8 -13.49 -5.94 1.77
CA SER A 8 -13.61 -4.71 1.00
C SER A 8 -12.98 -4.76 -0.39
N LEU A 9 -11.95 -5.58 -0.61
CA LEU A 9 -11.27 -5.62 -1.90
C LEU A 9 -12.06 -6.42 -2.92
N ASP A 10 -12.88 -5.74 -3.71
CA ASP A 10 -13.49 -6.30 -4.91
C ASP A 10 -12.45 -6.34 -6.05
N LEU A 11 -11.83 -7.51 -6.26
CA LEU A 11 -10.84 -7.72 -7.31
C LEU A 11 -11.41 -7.55 -8.72
N LEU A 12 -12.67 -7.93 -8.93
CA LEU A 12 -13.32 -7.79 -10.23
C LEU A 12 -13.50 -6.31 -10.55
N LEU A 13 -14.00 -5.52 -9.59
CA LEU A 13 -14.19 -4.09 -9.74
C LEU A 13 -12.86 -3.34 -9.83
N CYS A 14 -11.84 -3.76 -9.07
CA CYS A 14 -10.48 -3.23 -9.16
C CYS A 14 -9.89 -3.45 -10.57
N LYS A 15 -10.06 -4.64 -11.15
CA LYS A 15 -9.63 -4.94 -12.52
C LYS A 15 -10.38 -4.10 -13.54
N ARG A 16 -11.70 -3.98 -13.41
CA ARG A 16 -12.53 -3.12 -14.28
C ARG A 16 -12.16 -1.64 -14.19
N CYS A 17 -11.76 -1.19 -13.00
CA CYS A 17 -11.24 0.16 -12.76
C CYS A 17 -9.91 0.40 -13.50
N GLY A 18 -9.17 -0.65 -13.86
CA GLY A 18 -7.86 -0.55 -14.49
C GLY A 18 -6.80 0.04 -13.56
N GLY A 19 -6.97 -0.14 -12.25
CA GLY A 19 -6.00 0.29 -11.26
C GLY A 19 -5.81 1.81 -11.14
N ARG A 20 -6.80 2.65 -11.48
CA ARG A 20 -6.68 4.13 -11.42
C ARG A 20 -6.19 4.66 -10.07
N CYS A 21 -6.59 4.00 -8.98
CA CYS A 21 -6.12 4.37 -7.64
C CYS A 21 -4.61 4.10 -7.49
N CYS A 22 -4.11 3.00 -8.08
CA CYS A 22 -2.67 2.73 -8.20
C CYS A 22 -1.96 3.67 -9.18
N GLN A 23 -2.64 4.15 -10.24
CA GLN A 23 -2.09 5.15 -11.16
C GLN A 23 -1.89 6.51 -10.48
N GLY A 24 -2.81 6.89 -9.59
CA GLY A 24 -2.73 8.17 -8.87
C GLY A 24 -1.71 8.18 -7.74
N SER A 25 -1.66 7.12 -6.92
CA SER A 25 -0.69 7.05 -5.83
C SER A 25 -0.51 5.62 -5.31
N PRO A 26 0.74 5.20 -4.99
CA PRO A 26 0.95 3.92 -4.32
C PRO A 26 0.31 3.91 -2.92
N GLY A 27 -0.21 2.75 -2.53
CA GLY A 27 -0.69 2.51 -1.17
C GLY A 27 0.45 2.15 -0.23
N ILE A 28 0.23 2.28 1.07
CA ILE A 28 1.25 2.01 2.11
C ILE A 28 0.92 0.76 2.93
N TRP A 29 1.95 0.09 3.46
CA TRP A 29 1.74 -0.93 4.50
C TRP A 29 1.57 -0.21 5.83
N LEU A 30 0.34 -0.12 6.33
CA LEU A 30 0.04 0.57 7.60
C LEU A 30 0.50 -0.20 8.84
N ASP A 31 0.79 -1.48 8.71
CA ASP A 31 1.12 -2.36 9.83
C ASP A 31 2.58 -2.79 9.70
N PRO A 32 3.48 -2.27 10.56
CA PRO A 32 4.89 -2.62 10.56
C PRO A 32 5.12 -4.12 10.76
N GLN A 33 4.39 -4.76 11.67
CA GLN A 33 4.57 -6.19 11.93
C GLN A 33 4.22 -7.01 10.69
N ARG A 34 3.06 -6.73 10.07
CA ARG A 34 2.67 -7.39 8.82
C ARG A 34 3.71 -7.18 7.72
N PHE A 35 4.29 -5.99 7.63
CA PHE A 35 5.32 -5.69 6.66
C PHE A 35 6.56 -6.57 6.86
N PHE A 36 7.07 -6.69 8.09
CA PHE A 36 8.21 -7.57 8.38
C PHE A 36 7.90 -9.05 8.21
N ASP A 37 6.68 -9.49 8.55
CA ASP A 37 6.23 -10.86 8.33
C ASP A 37 6.26 -11.23 6.84
N LEU A 38 5.82 -10.31 5.97
CA LEU A 38 5.77 -10.53 4.52
C LEU A 38 7.16 -10.54 3.86
N PHE A 39 8.01 -9.57 4.19
CA PHE A 39 9.23 -9.33 3.41
C PHE A 39 10.52 -9.77 4.12
N PHE A 40 10.46 -10.01 5.43
CA PHE A 40 11.65 -10.25 6.25
C PHE A 40 11.47 -11.41 7.23
N ALA A 41 10.49 -12.30 7.02
CA ALA A 41 10.18 -13.44 7.87
C ALA A 41 10.03 -13.06 9.36
N GLY A 42 9.41 -11.91 9.61
CA GLY A 42 9.19 -11.35 10.95
C GLY A 42 10.42 -10.68 11.57
N LYS A 43 11.57 -10.68 10.89
CA LYS A 43 12.77 -9.99 11.38
C LYS A 43 12.62 -8.48 11.25
N HIS A 44 12.67 -7.81 12.38
CA HIS A 44 12.67 -6.35 12.48
C HIS A 44 14.02 -5.77 12.02
N LEU A 45 13.97 -4.65 11.29
CA LEU A 45 15.13 -3.95 10.76
C LEU A 45 15.06 -2.45 11.10
N THR A 46 16.23 -1.81 11.18
CA THR A 46 16.31 -0.34 11.34
C THR A 46 15.98 0.37 10.02
N VAL A 47 15.79 1.69 10.09
CA VAL A 47 15.51 2.52 8.91
C VAL A 47 16.65 2.46 7.90
N GLU A 48 17.91 2.45 8.36
CA GLU A 48 19.10 2.36 7.51
C GLU A 48 19.11 1.02 6.77
N GLN A 49 18.91 -0.08 7.50
CA GLN A 49 18.85 -1.41 6.91
C GLN A 49 17.72 -1.53 5.89
N LEU A 50 16.53 -0.99 6.18
CA LEU A 50 15.44 -0.98 5.20
C LEU A 50 15.78 -0.18 3.96
N THR A 51 16.40 0.99 4.12
CA THR A 51 16.77 1.86 3.00
C THR A 51 17.66 1.12 1.99
N GLU A 52 18.55 0.25 2.47
CA GLU A 52 19.41 -0.59 1.61
C GLU A 52 18.65 -1.76 0.96
N ARG A 53 17.66 -2.35 1.66
CA ARG A 53 17.01 -3.61 1.26
C ARG A 53 15.75 -3.44 0.44
N LEU A 54 15.01 -2.35 0.63
CA LEU A 54 13.75 -2.09 -0.07
C LEU A 54 13.86 -2.04 -1.61
N PRO A 55 14.93 -1.48 -2.22
CA PRO A 55 15.04 -1.42 -3.67
C PRO A 55 14.99 -2.79 -4.36
N GLU A 56 15.55 -3.83 -3.72
CA GLU A 56 15.51 -5.22 -4.24
C GLU A 56 14.06 -5.76 -4.34
N LEU A 57 13.15 -5.18 -3.57
CA LEU A 57 11.73 -5.54 -3.53
C LEU A 57 10.85 -4.64 -4.39
N GLY A 58 11.43 -3.67 -5.12
CA GLY A 58 10.66 -2.64 -5.84
C GLY A 58 9.98 -1.62 -4.92
N LEU A 59 10.49 -1.50 -3.70
CA LEU A 59 9.98 -0.62 -2.65
C LEU A 59 10.96 0.53 -2.38
N VAL A 60 10.47 1.56 -1.71
CA VAL A 60 11.27 2.71 -1.27
C VAL A 60 10.91 3.10 0.15
N MET A 61 11.87 3.71 0.84
CA MET A 61 11.58 4.46 2.05
C MET A 61 10.93 5.79 1.67
N TRP A 62 9.66 5.95 1.99
CA TRP A 62 8.92 7.17 1.79
C TRP A 62 8.88 7.97 3.11
N GLY A 63 9.07 9.29 3.03
CA GLY A 63 9.25 10.11 4.24
C GLY A 63 8.75 11.56 4.10
N MET A 64 7.79 11.84 3.22
CA MET A 64 7.31 13.21 2.99
C MET A 64 6.73 13.90 4.24
N SER A 65 6.32 13.13 5.25
CA SER A 65 5.82 13.62 6.54
C SER A 65 6.88 13.61 7.65
N GLY A 66 8.14 13.31 7.33
CA GLY A 66 9.22 13.12 8.31
C GLY A 66 9.21 11.76 9.01
N ILE A 67 8.17 10.93 8.81
CA ILE A 67 8.11 9.56 9.31
C ILE A 67 8.50 8.59 8.18
N PRO A 68 9.62 7.86 8.31
CA PRO A 68 10.01 6.86 7.33
C PRO A 68 8.98 5.72 7.31
N LEU A 69 8.46 5.35 6.14
CA LEU A 69 7.66 4.14 5.95
C LEU A 69 7.90 3.49 4.59
N PRO A 70 7.80 2.15 4.47
CA PRO A 70 7.93 1.45 3.21
C PRO A 70 6.69 1.68 2.34
N ALA A 71 6.92 2.02 1.08
CA ALA A 71 5.89 2.13 0.07
C ALA A 71 6.40 1.57 -1.27
N PRO A 72 5.49 1.13 -2.16
CA PRO A 72 5.85 0.90 -3.55
C PRO A 72 6.51 2.12 -4.18
N LEU A 73 7.46 1.88 -5.08
CA LEU A 73 8.03 2.96 -5.90
C LEU A 73 6.91 3.68 -6.66
N SER A 74 6.93 5.01 -6.65
CA SER A 74 6.04 5.83 -7.46
C SER A 74 6.74 6.20 -8.77
N LEU A 75 6.17 5.79 -9.90
CA LEU A 75 6.59 6.12 -11.25
C LEU A 75 5.67 7.18 -11.86
N ASN A 76 6.06 7.74 -13.00
CA ASN A 76 5.21 8.67 -13.76
C ASN A 76 3.89 8.02 -14.23
N SER A 77 3.86 6.69 -14.35
CA SER A 77 2.68 5.89 -14.68
C SER A 77 1.89 5.40 -13.45
N GLY A 78 2.33 5.78 -12.24
CA GLY A 78 1.75 5.38 -10.95
C GLY A 78 2.60 4.39 -10.17
N CYS A 79 1.94 3.55 -9.37
CA CYS A 79 2.57 2.53 -8.54
C CYS A 79 3.46 1.58 -9.37
N GLY A 80 4.66 1.28 -8.89
CA GLY A 80 5.62 0.39 -9.55
C GLY A 80 5.15 -1.05 -9.74
N PHE A 81 4.12 -1.49 -9.00
CA PHE A 81 3.49 -2.80 -9.18
C PHE A 81 2.25 -2.79 -10.07
N HIS A 82 1.90 -1.65 -10.67
CA HIS A 82 0.75 -1.55 -11.57
C HIS A 82 1.16 -1.94 -12.99
N THR A 83 0.49 -2.94 -13.55
CA THR A 83 0.68 -3.45 -14.92
C THR A 83 -0.63 -3.42 -15.70
N VAL A 84 -0.56 -3.72 -17.00
CA VAL A 84 -1.75 -3.83 -17.87
C VAL A 84 -2.73 -4.92 -17.43
N ASP A 85 -2.25 -5.93 -16.71
CA ASP A 85 -3.07 -7.06 -16.20
C ASP A 85 -3.59 -6.82 -14.77
N GLY A 86 -3.21 -5.70 -14.15
CA GLY A 86 -3.57 -5.35 -12.78
C GLY A 86 -2.34 -5.18 -11.89
N CYS A 87 -2.46 -5.52 -10.61
CA CYS A 87 -1.33 -5.42 -9.69
C CYS A 87 -0.49 -6.70 -9.75
N SER A 88 0.83 -6.55 -9.90
CA SER A 88 1.78 -7.67 -9.90
C SER A 88 1.98 -8.31 -8.52
N LEU A 89 1.58 -7.62 -7.44
CA LEU A 89 1.52 -8.21 -6.11
C LEU A 89 0.32 -9.15 -5.97
N THR A 90 0.55 -10.30 -5.35
CA THR A 90 -0.56 -11.15 -4.87
C THR A 90 -1.38 -10.39 -3.84
N VAL A 91 -2.63 -10.82 -3.62
CA VAL A 91 -3.50 -10.17 -2.64
C VAL A 91 -2.87 -10.15 -1.24
N ALA A 92 -2.18 -11.22 -0.84
CA ALA A 92 -1.54 -11.31 0.46
C ALA A 92 -0.40 -10.29 0.65
N GLU A 93 0.33 -9.98 -0.42
CA GLU A 93 1.48 -9.07 -0.38
C GLU A 93 1.08 -7.60 -0.45
N ARG A 94 -0.13 -7.30 -0.94
CA ARG A 94 -0.56 -5.91 -1.20
C ARG A 94 -0.53 -5.04 0.08
N PRO A 95 -0.18 -3.74 -0.08
CA PRO A 95 -0.26 -2.77 1.01
C PRO A 95 -1.63 -2.79 1.71
N CYS A 96 -1.65 -2.59 3.03
CA CYS A 96 -2.90 -2.56 3.81
C CYS A 96 -3.89 -1.54 3.21
N GLN A 97 -3.40 -0.38 2.75
CA GLN A 97 -4.24 0.63 2.13
C GLN A 97 -4.90 0.12 0.86
N CYS A 98 -4.17 -0.61 0.01
CA CYS A 98 -4.72 -1.19 -1.23
C CYS A 98 -5.81 -2.22 -0.95
N LEU A 99 -5.68 -3.00 0.13
CA LEU A 99 -6.69 -3.97 0.55
C LEU A 99 -7.96 -3.30 1.09
N ALA A 100 -7.81 -2.12 1.70
CA ALA A 100 -8.91 -1.36 2.26
C ALA A 100 -9.64 -0.47 1.25
N LEU A 101 -9.08 -0.23 0.06
CA LEU A 101 -9.70 0.61 -0.95
C LEU A 101 -11.06 0.05 -1.38
N ILE A 102 -12.07 0.90 -1.37
CA ILE A 102 -13.43 0.59 -1.81
C ILE A 102 -13.66 1.33 -3.14
N PRO A 103 -13.64 0.63 -4.29
CA PRO A 103 -13.89 1.27 -5.58
C PRO A 103 -15.36 1.70 -5.68
N ASN A 104 -15.62 2.94 -6.08
CA ASN A 104 -16.98 3.40 -6.32
C ASN A 104 -17.45 2.99 -7.72
N GLN A 105 -18.36 2.03 -7.79
CA GLN A 105 -18.91 1.54 -9.05
C GLN A 105 -19.62 2.63 -9.88
N LYS A 106 -20.25 3.62 -9.23
CA LYS A 106 -20.99 4.70 -9.92
C LYS A 106 -20.09 5.64 -10.71
N THR A 107 -18.80 5.66 -10.41
CA THR A 107 -17.83 6.53 -11.07
C THR A 107 -17.01 5.80 -12.14
N LEU A 108 -17.20 4.48 -12.29
CA LEU A 108 -16.42 3.65 -13.20
C LEU A 108 -16.45 4.14 -14.65
N ASP A 109 -17.64 4.49 -15.15
CA ASP A 109 -17.85 4.89 -16.54
C ASP A 109 -17.67 6.42 -16.76
N GLN A 110 -17.32 7.16 -15.71
CA GLN A 110 -17.10 8.59 -15.81
C GLN A 110 -15.74 8.89 -16.47
N PRO A 111 -15.55 10.04 -17.14
CA PRO A 111 -14.26 10.40 -17.76
C PRO A 111 -13.08 10.39 -16.78
N GLN A 112 -13.31 10.89 -15.56
CA GLN A 112 -12.37 10.83 -14.44
C GLN A 112 -12.08 9.40 -13.95
N GLY A 113 -12.97 8.45 -14.24
CA GLY A 113 -12.91 7.05 -13.87
C GLY A 113 -13.29 6.76 -12.43
N CYS A 114 -12.98 5.53 -11.99
CA CYS A 114 -13.37 5.03 -10.68
C CYS A 114 -12.61 5.74 -9.54
N GLN A 115 -13.38 6.44 -8.71
CA GLN A 115 -12.91 7.04 -7.46
C GLN A 115 -12.94 5.97 -6.35
N CYS A 116 -11.78 5.56 -5.85
CA CYS A 116 -11.72 4.69 -4.67
C CYS A 116 -11.81 5.53 -3.40
N GLN A 117 -12.55 5.03 -2.42
CA GLN A 117 -12.55 5.57 -1.06
C GLN A 117 -11.55 4.80 -0.21
N THR A 118 -10.77 5.52 0.59
CA THR A 118 -9.93 4.93 1.63
C THR A 118 -10.65 5.10 2.97
N PRO A 119 -10.94 4.01 3.70
CA PRO A 119 -11.46 4.10 5.07
C PRO A 119 -10.51 4.87 5.99
N ALA A 120 -11.03 5.55 7.00
CA ALA A 120 -10.25 6.42 7.90
C ALA A 120 -9.16 5.64 8.65
N GLU A 121 -9.45 4.40 9.04
CA GLU A 121 -8.51 3.48 9.68
C GLU A 121 -7.37 3.02 8.76
N SER A 122 -7.51 3.25 7.46
CA SER A 122 -6.52 2.95 6.43
C SER A 122 -5.89 4.21 5.84
N SER A 123 -6.05 5.36 6.50
CA SER A 123 -5.48 6.62 6.07
C SER A 123 -3.96 6.67 6.26
N ARG A 124 -3.31 7.62 5.57
CA ARG A 124 -1.86 7.80 5.69
C ARG A 124 -1.46 8.30 7.07
N GLU A 125 -2.31 9.10 7.71
CA GLU A 125 -2.10 9.61 9.05
C GLU A 125 -2.02 8.46 10.07
N VAL A 126 -2.93 7.49 9.95
CA VAL A 126 -2.90 6.26 10.77
C VAL A 126 -1.63 5.46 10.48
N GLY A 127 -1.26 5.31 9.21
CA GLY A 127 -0.01 4.63 8.82
C GLY A 127 1.23 5.30 9.42
N ASN A 128 1.31 6.63 9.31
CA ASN A 128 2.41 7.42 9.88
C ASN A 128 2.50 7.23 11.40
N GLN A 129 1.39 7.30 12.12
CA GLN A 129 1.39 7.11 13.57
C GLN A 129 1.93 5.72 13.96
N ARG A 130 1.44 4.67 13.28
CA ARG A 130 1.87 3.29 13.58
C ARG A 130 3.35 3.05 13.30
N TRP A 131 3.87 3.61 12.21
CA TRP A 131 5.28 3.53 11.91
C TRP A 131 6.11 4.35 12.89
N GLN A 132 5.67 5.54 13.25
CA GLN A 132 6.32 6.36 14.26
C GLN A 132 6.41 5.61 15.61
N ASP A 133 5.31 5.03 16.07
CA ASP A 133 5.28 4.25 17.30
C ASP A 133 6.22 3.04 17.23
N TYR A 134 6.27 2.36 16.07
CA TYR A 134 7.20 1.26 15.85
C TYR A 134 8.67 1.71 15.92
N TRP A 135 9.02 2.82 15.27
CA TRP A 135 10.40 3.34 15.29
C TRP A 135 10.88 3.74 16.69
N LEU A 136 9.98 4.04 17.63
CA LEU A 136 10.35 4.30 19.02
C LEU A 136 10.73 3.02 19.80
N THR A 137 10.50 1.85 19.22
CA THR A 137 10.75 0.54 19.87
C THR A 137 12.01 -0.16 19.38
N VAL A 138 12.63 0.32 18.30
CA VAL A 138 13.79 -0.32 17.62
C VAL A 138 14.99 0.59 17.50
#